data_AF-A0A1G0ID26-F1
#
_entry.id   AF-A0A1G0ID26-F1
#
_cell.length_a   1.000
_cell.length_b   1.000
_cell.length_c   1.000
_cell.angle_alpha   90.00
_cell.angle_beta   90.00
_cell.angle_gamma   90.00
#
_symmetry.space_group_name_H-M   'P 1'
#
loop_
_entity.id
_entity.type
_entity.pdbx_description
1 polymer ?
#
loop_
_entity_poly.entity_id
_entity_poly.type
_entity_poly.pdbx_seq_one_letter_code
_entity_poly.pdbx_strand_id
1 'polypeptide(L)'
;MLEGTGAKFTIVQFIKQDGSLRTMLIQHAAAKFRVKGEAAPEHKRRAAETRAYNHPELFNTYDVDRNAIRSVNLDTVITIRSFGRDLYSAPQLYIESMLEVAS
;
A
#
# COMPACT_ATOMS: atom_id res chain seq x y z
N MET A 1 -7.37 -7.18 0.90
CA MET A 1 -6.33 -8.10 0.38
C MET A 1 -5.00 -7.93 1.12
N LEU A 2 -4.37 -6.74 1.12
CA LEU A 2 -3.11 -6.49 1.85
C LEU A 2 -3.25 -6.56 3.38
N GLU A 3 -4.40 -6.17 3.94
CA GLU A 3 -4.68 -6.33 5.39
C GLU A 3 -4.54 -7.77 5.86
N GLY A 4 -4.94 -8.74 5.02
CA GLY A 4 -4.87 -10.17 5.31
C GLY A 4 -3.46 -10.75 5.37
N THR A 5 -2.42 -9.99 5.00
CA THR A 5 -1.03 -10.47 5.11
C THR A 5 -0.49 -10.39 6.53
N GLY A 6 -1.11 -9.59 7.41
CA GLY A 6 -0.79 -9.53 8.84
C GLY A 6 0.70 -9.27 9.11
N ALA A 7 1.35 -10.17 9.86
CA ALA A 7 2.75 -10.05 10.27
C ALA A 7 3.78 -10.39 9.17
N LYS A 8 3.31 -10.85 8.01
CA LYS A 8 4.16 -11.39 6.95
C LYS A 8 4.84 -10.28 6.16
N PHE A 9 6.09 -10.52 5.79
CA PHE A 9 6.74 -9.74 4.75
C PHE A 9 6.06 -9.98 3.41
N THR A 10 5.70 -8.88 2.74
CA THR A 10 4.95 -8.89 1.49
C THR A 10 5.65 -7.97 0.50
N ILE A 11 5.85 -8.43 -0.72
CA ILE A 11 6.32 -7.61 -1.83
C ILE A 11 5.09 -7.12 -2.58
N VAL A 12 4.99 -5.81 -2.78
CA VAL A 12 3.94 -5.18 -3.57
C VAL A 12 4.59 -4.46 -4.73
N GLN A 13 4.07 -4.68 -5.95
CA GLN A 13 4.47 -3.90 -7.10
C GLN A 13 3.29 -3.08 -7.61
N PHE A 14 3.54 -1.82 -7.95
CA PHE A 14 2.54 -0.89 -8.44
C PHE A 14 3.13 0.11 -9.41
N ILE A 15 2.29 0.63 -10.29
CA ILE A 15 2.65 1.67 -11.25
C ILE A 15 2.48 3.04 -10.58
N LYS A 16 3.48 3.90 -10.69
CA LYS A 16 3.42 5.26 -10.18
C LYS A 16 2.78 6.18 -11.21
N GLN A 17 2.37 7.37 -10.77
CA GLN A 17 1.78 8.38 -11.66
C GLN A 17 2.69 8.76 -12.84
N ASP A 18 4.01 8.60 -12.69
CA ASP A 18 5.00 8.83 -13.74
C ASP A 18 5.22 7.61 -14.67
N GLY A 19 4.33 6.61 -14.61
CA GLY A 19 4.41 5.35 -15.37
C GLY A 19 5.47 4.38 -14.86
N SER A 20 6.33 4.78 -13.91
CA SER A 20 7.39 3.91 -13.43
C SER A 20 6.85 2.79 -12.53
N LEU A 21 7.35 1.57 -12.74
CA LEU A 21 7.10 0.45 -11.84
C LEU A 21 7.87 0.66 -10.54
N ARG A 22 7.19 0.49 -9.40
CA ARG A 22 7.83 0.44 -8.08
C ARG A 22 7.53 -0.90 -7.41
N THR A 23 8.58 -1.48 -6.84
CA THR A 23 8.52 -2.62 -5.92
C THR A 23 8.75 -2.13 -4.50
N MET A 24 7.94 -2.59 -3.56
CA MET A 24 8.06 -2.28 -2.13
C MET A 24 8.02 -3.56 -1.29
N LEU A 25 8.96 -3.70 -0.36
CA LEU A 25 8.88 -4.67 0.72
C LEU A 25 8.15 -4.07 1.92
N ILE A 26 7.01 -4.65 2.29
CA ILE A 26 6.15 -4.16 3.37
C ILE A 26 5.98 -5.18 4.48
N GLN A 27 5.70 -4.68 5.69
CA GLN A 27 5.24 -5.47 6.82
C GLN A 27 4.08 -4.74 7.50
N HIS A 28 2.85 -5.04 7.08
CA HIS A 28 1.67 -4.27 7.51
C HIS A 28 1.48 -4.27 9.04
N ALA A 29 1.60 -5.42 9.71
CA ALA A 29 1.43 -5.47 11.16
C ALA A 29 2.45 -4.61 11.94
N ALA A 30 3.58 -4.23 11.33
CA ALA A 30 4.54 -3.34 11.97
C ALA A 30 4.10 -1.87 11.99
N ALA A 31 3.11 -1.50 11.18
CA ALA A 31 2.60 -0.13 11.12
C ALA A 31 2.00 0.30 12.47
N LYS A 32 1.27 -0.60 13.15
CA LYS A 32 0.61 -0.30 14.43
C LYS A 32 1.57 0.10 15.56
N PHE A 33 2.82 -0.33 15.49
CA PHE A 33 3.85 0.01 16.48
C PHE A 33 4.52 1.36 16.20
N ARG A 34 4.26 1.97 15.04
CA ARG A 34 4.88 3.23 14.61
C ARG A 34 3.90 4.38 14.48
N VAL A 35 2.61 4.13 14.68
CA VAL A 35 1.56 5.15 14.70
C VAL A 35 0.99 5.25 16.10
N LYS A 36 0.63 6.48 16.52
CA LYS A 36 0.04 6.72 17.84
C LYS A 36 -1.39 6.17 17.97
N GLY A 37 -2.10 5.98 16.86
CA GLY A 37 -3.48 5.47 16.85
C GLY A 37 -4.38 6.26 17.81
N GLU A 38 -5.05 5.55 18.71
CA GLU A 38 -5.95 6.13 19.72
C GLU A 38 -5.26 7.10 20.68
N ALA A 39 -3.96 6.92 20.94
CA ALA A 39 -3.18 7.83 21.78
C ALA A 39 -2.84 9.17 21.09
N ALA A 40 -3.27 9.37 19.83
CA ALA A 40 -3.08 10.63 19.14
C ALA A 40 -4.11 11.70 19.61
N PRO A 41 -3.73 13.00 19.59
CA PRO A 41 -4.68 14.10 19.81
C PRO A 41 -5.89 13.99 18.89
N GLU A 42 -7.07 14.39 19.37
CA GLU A 42 -8.35 14.23 18.66
C GLU A 42 -8.33 14.80 17.23
N HIS A 43 -7.79 16.00 17.04
CA HIS A 43 -7.69 16.61 15.70
C HIS A 43 -6.86 15.75 14.73
N LYS A 44 -5.85 15.03 15.20
CA LYS A 44 -5.04 14.12 14.37
C LYS A 44 -5.79 12.83 14.06
N ARG A 45 -6.56 12.30 15.00
CA ARG A 45 -7.43 11.14 14.77
C ARG A 45 -8.49 11.46 13.71
N ARG A 46 -9.20 12.58 13.87
CA ARG A 46 -10.17 13.08 12.86
C ARG A 46 -9.53 13.27 11.49
N ALA A 47 -8.33 13.87 11.41
CA ALA A 47 -7.65 14.03 10.13
C ALA A 47 -7.30 12.70 9.45
N ALA A 48 -6.90 11.69 10.23
CA ALA A 48 -6.65 10.34 9.70
C ALA A 48 -7.94 9.67 9.22
N GLU A 49 -9.04 9.79 9.96
CA GLU A 49 -10.37 9.30 9.57
C GLU A 49 -10.89 9.98 8.29
N THR A 50 -10.81 11.30 8.20
CA THR A 50 -11.19 12.05 7.00
C THR A 50 -10.37 11.63 5.79
N ARG A 51 -9.05 11.40 5.97
CA ARG A 51 -8.20 10.91 4.87
C ARG A 51 -8.61 9.49 4.44
N ALA A 52 -8.88 8.60 5.39
CA ALA A 52 -9.31 7.24 5.08
C ALA A 52 -10.68 7.22 4.36
N TYR A 53 -11.59 8.13 4.75
CA TYR A 53 -12.89 8.29 4.09
C TYR A 53 -12.78 8.85 2.67
N ASN A 54 -11.95 9.89 2.48
CA ASN A 54 -11.78 10.55 1.17
C ASN A 54 -10.90 9.77 0.20
N HIS A 55 -10.00 8.91 0.71
CA HIS A 55 -9.03 8.16 -0.09
C HIS A 55 -9.05 6.67 0.28
N PRO A 56 -10.16 5.96 0.02
CA PRO A 56 -10.28 4.52 0.31
C PRO A 56 -9.27 3.66 -0.47
N GLU A 57 -8.76 4.17 -1.59
CA GLU A 57 -7.72 3.54 -2.41
C GLU A 57 -6.34 3.55 -1.74
N LEU A 58 -6.10 4.45 -0.78
CA LEU A 58 -4.80 4.58 -0.13
C LEU A 58 -4.67 3.64 1.07
N PHE A 59 -3.80 2.65 0.94
CA PHE A 59 -3.46 1.72 2.00
C PHE A 59 -2.19 2.13 2.73
N ASN A 60 -2.31 2.45 4.03
CA ASN A 60 -1.15 2.76 4.88
C ASN A 60 -0.45 1.50 5.37
N THR A 61 0.85 1.43 5.17
CA THR A 61 1.68 0.28 5.57
C THR A 61 3.08 0.72 5.97
N TYR A 62 3.84 -0.20 6.55
CA TYR A 62 5.23 0.03 6.87
C TYR A 62 6.13 -0.53 5.77
N ASP A 63 6.93 0.37 5.18
CA ASP A 63 7.98 0.09 4.20
C ASP A 63 9.25 -0.32 4.97
N VAL A 64 9.64 -1.59 4.78
CA VAL A 64 10.76 -2.21 5.49
C VAL A 64 12.09 -1.64 5.00
N ASP A 65 12.25 -1.50 3.69
CA ASP A 65 13.51 -1.03 3.08
C ASP A 65 13.78 0.44 3.42
N ARG A 66 12.73 1.26 3.51
CA ARG A 66 12.85 2.68 3.85
C ARG A 66 12.67 2.98 5.33
N ASN A 67 12.39 1.96 6.15
CA ASN A 67 12.11 2.08 7.58
C ASN A 67 11.09 3.20 7.91
N ALA A 68 9.99 3.27 7.17
CA ALA A 68 9.01 4.37 7.30
C ALA A 68 7.57 3.93 7.03
N ILE A 69 6.60 4.67 7.59
CA ILE A 69 5.19 4.54 7.17
C ILE A 69 5.03 5.17 5.79
N ARG A 70 4.38 4.44 4.87
CA ARG A 70 4.04 4.90 3.53
C ARG A 70 2.63 4.49 3.16
N SER A 71 2.08 5.15 2.14
CA SER A 71 0.80 4.79 1.54
C SER A 71 1.06 4.13 0.18
N VAL A 72 0.28 3.10 -0.14
CA VAL A 72 0.21 2.46 -1.45
C VAL A 72 -1.17 2.74 -2.03
N ASN A 73 -1.25 3.19 -3.28
CA ASN A 73 -2.52 3.29 -3.99
C ASN A 73 -2.89 1.90 -4.52
N LEU A 74 -3.96 1.31 -3.97
CA LEU A 74 -4.45 -0.02 -4.32
C LEU A 74 -4.89 -0.13 -5.78
N ASP A 75 -5.37 0.96 -6.38
CA ASP A 75 -5.82 1.02 -7.78
C ASP A 75 -4.67 1.01 -8.79
N THR A 76 -3.43 0.92 -8.31
CA THR A 76 -2.23 0.86 -9.16
C THR A 76 -1.41 -0.40 -8.93
N VAL A 77 -1.85 -1.26 -8.01
CA VAL A 77 -1.15 -2.50 -7.66
C VAL A 77 -1.30 -3.51 -8.79
N ILE A 78 -0.18 -4.06 -9.24
CA ILE A 78 -0.15 -5.09 -10.29
C ILE A 78 0.18 -6.47 -9.74
N THR A 79 0.92 -6.56 -8.63
CA THR A 79 1.25 -7.84 -8.00
C THR A 79 1.40 -7.69 -6.49
N ILE A 80 0.99 -8.74 -5.78
CA ILE A 80 1.21 -8.90 -4.35
C ILE A 80 1.76 -10.30 -4.13
N ARG A 81 2.95 -10.39 -3.53
CA ARG A 81 3.62 -11.66 -3.23
C ARG A 81 3.94 -11.77 -1.74
N SER A 82 3.64 -12.91 -1.14
CA SER A 82 4.04 -13.21 0.25
C SER A 82 4.60 -14.63 0.32
N PHE A 83 5.75 -14.80 0.98
CA PHE A 83 6.47 -16.09 1.09
C PHE A 83 6.63 -16.83 -0.25
N GLY A 84 7.00 -16.10 -1.30
CA GLY A 84 7.21 -16.69 -2.63
C GLY A 84 5.94 -17.11 -3.37
N ARG A 85 4.74 -16.81 -2.84
CA ARG A 85 3.46 -17.05 -3.50
C ARG A 85 2.83 -15.76 -3.94
N ASP A 86 2.32 -15.74 -5.16
CA ASP A 86 1.50 -14.64 -5.67
C ASP A 86 0.12 -14.74 -5.02
N LEU A 87 -0.22 -13.74 -4.22
CA LEU A 87 -1.55 -13.57 -3.64
C LEU A 87 -2.48 -12.84 -4.61
N TYR A 88 -1.89 -12.03 -5.48
CA TYR A 88 -2.58 -11.32 -6.55
C TYR A 88 -1.60 -11.00 -7.67
N SER A 89 -2.12 -11.12 -8.90
CA SER A 89 -1.49 -10.67 -10.12
C SER A 89 -2.57 -10.08 -11.02
N ALA A 90 -2.38 -8.82 -11.44
CA ALA A 90 -3.31 -8.14 -12.30
C ALA A 90 -3.24 -8.72 -13.73
N PRO A 91 -4.37 -8.74 -14.48
CA PRO A 91 -4.36 -9.12 -15.88
C PRO A 91 -3.48 -8.20 -16.71
N GLN A 92 -2.83 -8.74 -17.75
CA GLN A 92 -1.94 -7.98 -18.64
C GLN A 92 -2.61 -6.72 -19.24
N LEU A 93 -3.86 -6.84 -19.68
CA LEU A 93 -4.64 -5.71 -20.23
C LEU A 93 -4.82 -4.56 -19.24
N TYR A 94 -4.90 -4.85 -17.94
CA TYR A 94 -5.00 -3.82 -16.91
C TYR A 94 -3.64 -3.14 -16.69
N ILE A 95 -2.53 -3.87 -16.77
CA ILE A 95 -1.19 -3.29 -16.68
C ILE A 95 -0.95 -2.32 -17.84
N GLU A 96 -1.34 -2.73 -19.05
CA GLU A 96 -1.22 -1.91 -20.26
C GLU A 96 -2.03 -0.62 -20.15
N SER A 97 -3.31 -0.71 -19.72
CA SER A 97 -4.13 0.49 -19.56
C SER A 97 -3.60 1.43 -18.47
N MET A 98 -3.02 0.91 -17.39
CA MET A 98 -2.37 1.75 -16.37
C MET A 98 -1.14 2.49 -16.90
N LEU A 99 -0.38 1.88 -17.81
CA LEU A 99 0.78 2.53 -18.43
C LEU A 99 0.36 3.62 -19.43
N GLU A 100 -0.73 3.40 -20.18
CA GLU A 100 -1.30 4.40 -21.09
C GLU A 100 -1.84 5.63 -20.35
N VAL A 101 -2.47 5.44 -19.19
CA VAL A 101 -3.00 6.56 -18.38
C VAL A 101 -1.89 7.35 -17.70
N ALA A 102 -0.73 6.73 -17.47
CA ALA A 102 0.41 7.34 -16.79
C ALA A 102 1.38 8.10 -17.73
N SER A 103 1.19 8.00 -19.05
CA SER A 103 1.95 8.73 -20.09
C SER A 103 1.33 10.06 -20.46
#